data_AF-E3MX46-F1
#
_entry.id   AF-E3MX46-F1
#
_cell.length_a   1.000
_cell.length_b   1.000
_cell.length_c   1.000
_cell.angle_alpha   90.00
_cell.angle_beta   90.00
_cell.angle_gamma   90.00
#
_symmetry.space_group_name_H-M   'P 1'
#
loop_
_entity.id
_entity.type
_entity.pdbx_description
1 polymer ?
#
loop_
_entity_poly.entity_id
_entity_poly.type
_entity_poly.pdbx_seq_one_letter_code
_entity_poly.pdbx_strand_id
1 'polypeptide(L)'
;MKFILLAAFFLLAVFVTSTDAANTSGICIMCSGMIQIPNNWKDTQQLLSYGCKSLGEAANACTGMVQAADLTASYPRMFPYIIQLKDIGCRKFCQ
;
A
#
# COMPACT_ATOMS: atom_id res chain seq x y z
N MET A 1 -7.29 -30.79 11.48
CA MET A 1 -8.25 -29.93 12.23
C MET A 1 -7.57 -28.77 12.96
N LYS A 2 -6.46 -28.99 13.68
CA LYS A 2 -5.76 -27.94 14.45
C LYS A 2 -5.18 -26.78 13.60
N PHE A 3 -4.71 -27.07 12.39
CA PHE A 3 -4.16 -26.06 11.47
C PHE A 3 -5.22 -25.17 10.79
N ILE A 4 -6.43 -25.70 10.55
CA ILE A 4 -7.53 -24.95 9.91
C ILE A 4 -8.07 -23.89 10.88
N LEU A 5 -8.17 -24.24 12.18
CA LEU A 5 -8.56 -23.30 13.23
C LEU A 5 -7.56 -22.15 13.39
N LEU A 6 -6.26 -22.44 13.28
CA LEU A 6 -5.20 -21.41 13.34
C LEU A 6 -5.26 -20.46 12.15
N ALA A 7 -5.51 -20.96 10.94
CA ALA A 7 -5.66 -20.13 9.74
C ALA A 7 -6.90 -19.23 9.82
N ALA A 8 -8.02 -19.75 10.33
CA ALA A 8 -9.24 -18.97 10.54
C ALA A 8 -9.05 -17.88 11.61
N PHE A 9 -8.29 -18.17 12.66
CA PHE A 9 -7.96 -17.20 13.71
C PHE A 9 -7.07 -16.07 13.21
N PHE A 10 -6.10 -16.39 12.34
CA PHE A 10 -5.23 -15.39 11.69
C PHE A 10 -6.01 -14.46 10.76
N LEU A 11 -6.94 -15.01 9.97
CA LEU A 11 -7.80 -14.21 9.08
C LEU A 11 -8.73 -13.29 9.89
N LEU A 12 -9.33 -13.79 10.98
CA LEU A 12 -10.16 -12.96 11.85
C LEU A 12 -9.36 -11.84 12.52
N ALA A 13 -8.14 -12.10 12.98
CA ALA A 13 -7.27 -11.11 13.60
C ALA A 13 -6.94 -9.92 12.67
N VAL A 14 -6.82 -10.15 11.35
CA VAL A 14 -6.59 -9.10 10.35
C VAL A 14 -7.80 -8.17 10.19
N PHE A 15 -9.03 -8.65 10.41
CA PHE A 15 -10.23 -7.83 10.31
C PHE A 15 -10.54 -7.01 11.58
N VAL A 16 -10.01 -7.40 12.76
CA VAL A 16 -10.28 -6.69 14.02
C VAL A 16 -9.31 -5.54 14.30
N THR A 17 -8.18 -5.45 13.61
CA THR A 17 -7.16 -4.41 13.83
C THR A 17 -7.27 -3.19 12.92
N SER A 18 -8.29 -3.12 12.04
CA SER A 18 -8.46 -1.99 11.11
C SER A 18 -9.05 -0.72 11.73
N THR A 19 -8.88 -0.49 13.03
CA THR A 19 -9.38 0.70 13.74
C THR A 19 -8.35 1.80 13.98
N ASP A 20 -7.17 1.75 13.36
CA ASP A 20 -6.21 2.86 13.36
C ASP A 20 -6.24 3.64 12.04
N ALA A 21 -7.42 4.17 11.71
CA ALA A 21 -7.55 5.27 10.73
C ALA A 21 -7.05 6.62 11.30
N ALA A 22 -6.33 6.62 12.43
CA ALA A 22 -5.94 7.81 13.19
C ALA A 22 -4.64 8.48 12.73
N ASN A 23 -3.97 8.00 11.67
CA ASN A 23 -2.83 8.69 11.05
C ASN A 23 -3.11 9.02 9.58
N THR A 24 -4.21 9.74 9.32
CA THR A 24 -4.48 10.34 8.00
C THR A 24 -3.35 11.24 7.51
N SER A 25 -2.56 11.81 8.43
CA SER A 25 -1.35 12.60 8.17
C SER A 25 -0.37 11.94 7.18
N GLY A 26 -0.16 10.63 7.29
CA GLY A 26 0.72 9.88 6.38
C GLY A 26 0.15 9.66 4.99
N ILE A 27 -1.17 9.53 4.85
CA ILE A 27 -1.84 9.37 3.55
C ILE A 27 -1.87 10.71 2.80
N CYS A 28 -2.05 11.81 3.51
CA CYS A 28 -2.18 13.13 2.93
C CYS A 28 -0.88 13.69 2.34
N ILE A 29 0.29 13.15 2.69
CA ILE A 29 1.56 13.55 2.07
C ILE A 29 1.56 13.27 0.57
N MET A 30 0.86 12.23 0.10
CA MET A 30 0.72 11.92 -1.33
C MET A 30 -0.17 12.93 -2.06
N CYS A 31 -0.96 13.71 -1.33
CA CYS A 31 -1.83 14.77 -1.86
C CYS A 31 -1.09 16.11 -2.03
N SER A 32 0.02 16.31 -1.31
CA SER A 32 0.81 17.56 -1.34
C SER A 32 1.57 17.78 -2.65
N GLY A 33 1.68 16.76 -3.50
CA GLY A 33 2.53 16.79 -4.70
C GLY A 33 4.03 16.58 -4.43
N MET A 34 4.46 16.52 -3.17
CA MET A 34 5.85 16.23 -2.80
C MET A 34 6.27 14.79 -3.16
N ILE A 35 5.31 13.86 -3.16
CA ILE A 35 5.51 12.49 -3.64
C ILE A 35 4.78 12.33 -4.95
N GLN A 36 5.54 12.18 -6.04
CA GLN A 36 4.98 11.85 -7.34
C GLN A 36 4.88 10.34 -7.48
N ILE A 37 3.71 9.84 -7.91
CA ILE A 37 3.52 8.44 -8.28
C ILE A 37 4.18 8.24 -9.65
N PRO A 38 5.23 7.40 -9.76
CA PRO A 38 5.88 7.16 -11.04
C PRO A 38 4.92 6.53 -12.06
N ASN A 39 5.11 6.80 -13.34
CA ASN A 39 4.24 6.29 -14.41
C ASN A 39 4.65 4.90 -14.93
N ASN A 40 5.66 4.28 -14.33
CA ASN A 40 6.15 2.96 -14.70
C ASN A 40 6.33 2.09 -13.44
N TRP A 41 6.23 0.78 -13.62
CA TRP A 41 6.27 -0.16 -12.50
C TRP A 41 7.61 -0.15 -11.77
N LYS A 42 8.73 -0.08 -12.49
CA LYS A 42 10.07 -0.18 -11.90
C LYS A 42 10.32 0.92 -10.87
N ASP A 43 10.02 2.17 -11.21
CA ASP A 43 10.21 3.29 -10.31
C ASP A 43 9.20 3.26 -9.16
N THR A 44 7.96 2.83 -9.43
CA THR A 44 6.95 2.61 -8.38
C THR A 44 7.37 1.52 -7.40
N GLN A 45 7.96 0.43 -7.88
CA GLN A 45 8.49 -0.65 -7.07
C GLN A 45 9.61 -0.14 -6.15
N GLN A 46 10.49 0.73 -6.65
CA GLN A 46 11.51 1.39 -5.82
C GLN A 46 10.89 2.29 -4.75
N LEU A 47 9.90 3.11 -5.11
CA LEU A 47 9.19 3.98 -4.16
C LEU A 47 8.50 3.17 -3.06
N LEU A 48 7.80 2.09 -3.43
CA LEU A 48 7.14 1.18 -2.49
C LEU A 48 8.16 0.48 -1.59
N SER A 49 9.29 0.03 -2.15
CA SER A 49 10.38 -0.58 -1.38
C SER A 49 10.97 0.38 -0.36
N TYR A 50 11.07 1.68 -0.69
CA TYR A 50 11.48 2.71 0.26
C TYR A 50 10.44 2.87 1.39
N GLY A 51 9.16 2.93 1.04
CA GLY A 51 8.06 2.97 2.01
C GLY A 51 8.03 1.75 2.94
N CYS A 52 8.35 0.55 2.42
CA CYS A 52 8.43 -0.65 3.25
C CYS A 52 9.45 -0.53 4.40
N LYS A 53 10.53 0.24 4.23
CA LYS A 53 11.57 0.41 5.27
C LYS A 53 11.04 1.09 6.52
N SER A 54 9.99 1.89 6.43
CA SER A 54 9.41 2.57 7.60
C SER A 54 8.48 1.66 8.41
N LEU A 55 8.23 0.42 7.99
CA LEU A 55 7.28 -0.49 8.64
C LEU A 55 7.86 -1.35 9.77
N GLY A 56 9.09 -1.07 10.21
CA GLY A 56 9.73 -1.79 11.32
C GLY A 56 9.81 -3.30 11.07
N GLU A 57 9.23 -4.10 11.97
CA GLU A 57 9.22 -5.57 11.88
C GLU A 57 8.58 -6.11 10.58
N ALA A 58 7.66 -5.36 9.97
CA ALA A 58 6.99 -5.77 8.73
C ALA A 58 7.79 -5.41 7.45
N ALA A 59 8.92 -4.70 7.58
CA ALA A 59 9.68 -4.19 6.43
C ALA A 59 10.12 -5.30 5.45
N ASN A 60 10.58 -6.44 5.97
CA ASN A 60 11.04 -7.55 5.14
C ASN A 60 9.90 -8.21 4.37
N ALA A 61 8.75 -8.44 5.02
CA ALA A 61 7.58 -9.00 4.37
C ALA A 61 7.04 -8.07 3.27
N CYS A 62 6.92 -6.77 3.57
CA CYS A 62 6.52 -5.75 2.59
C CYS A 62 7.46 -5.71 1.39
N THR A 63 8.78 -5.68 1.63
CA THR A 63 9.78 -5.63 0.57
C THR A 63 9.71 -6.89 -0.30
N GLY A 64 9.56 -8.07 0.30
CA GLY A 64 9.40 -9.33 -0.43
C GLY A 64 8.17 -9.33 -1.34
N MET A 65 7.02 -8.82 -0.85
CA MET A 65 5.81 -8.68 -1.67
C MET A 65 6.02 -7.75 -2.86
N VAL A 66 6.62 -6.57 -2.62
CA VAL A 66 6.87 -5.56 -3.66
C VAL A 66 7.82 -6.09 -4.72
N GLN A 67 8.88 -6.81 -4.33
CA GLN A 67 9.86 -7.39 -5.25
C GLN A 67 9.33 -8.59 -6.05
N ALA A 68 8.42 -9.38 -5.47
CA ALA A 68 7.81 -10.52 -6.16
C ALA A 68 6.75 -10.11 -7.19
N ALA A 69 6.16 -8.92 -7.05
CA ALA A 69 5.15 -8.43 -7.98
C ALA A 69 5.80 -7.92 -9.29
N ASP A 70 5.33 -8.44 -10.43
CA ASP A 70 5.62 -7.89 -11.75
C ASP A 70 4.35 -7.29 -12.37
N LEU A 71 4.29 -5.97 -12.38
CA LEU A 71 3.22 -5.22 -13.01
C LEU A 71 3.71 -4.48 -14.25
N THR A 72 4.89 -4.78 -14.78
CA THR A 72 5.50 -4.02 -15.89
C THR A 72 4.55 -3.85 -17.07
N ALA A 73 3.85 -4.92 -17.44
CA ALA A 73 2.90 -4.91 -18.55
C ALA A 73 1.53 -4.30 -18.22
N SER A 74 1.09 -4.30 -16.95
CA SER A 74 -0.24 -3.84 -16.53
C SER A 74 -0.24 -2.42 -15.97
N TYR A 75 0.87 -1.97 -15.40
CA TYR A 75 0.99 -0.70 -14.70
C TYR A 75 0.61 0.52 -15.55
N PRO A 76 1.02 0.65 -16.83
CA PRO A 76 0.58 1.79 -17.66
C PRO A 76 -0.93 1.86 -17.83
N ARG A 77 -1.62 0.71 -17.88
CA ARG A 77 -3.10 0.65 -17.95
C ARG A 77 -3.75 0.94 -16.60
N MET A 78 -3.08 0.62 -15.50
CA MET A 78 -3.56 0.90 -14.14
C MET A 78 -3.35 2.37 -13.75
N PHE A 79 -2.30 3.01 -14.23
CA PHE A 79 -1.88 4.35 -13.85
C PHE A 79 -3.01 5.40 -13.83
N PRO A 80 -3.87 5.56 -14.86
CA PRO A 80 -4.96 6.53 -14.80
C PRO A 80 -5.93 6.28 -13.63
N TYR A 81 -6.21 5.02 -13.33
CA TYR A 81 -7.08 4.64 -12.21
C TYR A 81 -6.40 4.83 -10.86
N ILE A 82 -5.08 4.63 -10.77
CA ILE A 82 -4.28 4.92 -9.57
C ILE A 82 -4.35 6.42 -9.26
N ILE A 83 -4.17 7.28 -10.27
CA ILE A 83 -4.28 8.74 -10.10
C ILE A 83 -5.71 9.13 -9.68
N GLN A 84 -6.73 8.57 -10.33
CA GLN A 84 -8.12 8.84 -9.98
C GLN A 84 -8.43 8.44 -8.52
N LEU A 85 -7.95 7.28 -8.08
CA LEU A 85 -8.13 6.80 -6.71
C LEU A 85 -7.43 7.71 -5.70
N LYS A 86 -6.19 8.13 -6.00
CA LYS A 86 -5.46 9.11 -5.19
C LYS A 86 -6.28 10.40 -5.04
N ASP A 87 -6.78 10.97 -6.13
CA ASP A 87 -7.53 12.23 -6.09
C ASP A 87 -8.84 12.11 -5.29
N ILE A 88 -9.55 10.97 -5.41
CA ILE A 88 -10.74 10.68 -4.60
C ILE A 88 -10.37 10.57 -3.12
N GLY A 89 -9.30 9.84 -2.79
CA GLY A 89 -8.80 9.68 -1.42
C GLY A 89 -8.41 11.03 -0.80
N CYS A 90 -7.65 11.84 -1.52
CA CYS A 90 -7.24 13.17 -1.09
C CYS A 90 -8.45 14.06 -0.78
N ARG A 91 -9.45 14.12 -1.67
CA ARG A 91 -10.67 14.91 -1.43
C ARG A 91 -11.47 14.44 -0.22
N LYS A 92 -11.43 13.14 0.10
CA LYS A 92 -12.26 12.55 1.16
C LYS A 92 -11.61 12.59 2.54
N PHE A 93 -10.29 12.46 2.61
CA PHE A 93 -9.58 12.22 3.87
C PHE A 93 -8.55 13.29 4.25
N CYS A 94 -8.25 14.24 3.36
CA CYS A 94 -7.10 15.14 3.48
C CYS A 94 -7.43 16.62 3.24
N GLN A 95 -8.64 17.04 3.62
CA GLN A 95 -9.06 18.45 3.57
C GLN A 95 -8.44 19.25 4.73
#